data_AF-A0A7K5H6J5-F1
#
_entry.id   AF-A0A7K5H6J5-F1
#
_cell.length_a   1.000
_cell.length_b   1.000
_cell.length_c   1.000
_cell.angle_alpha   90.00
_cell.angle_beta   90.00
_cell.angle_gamma   90.00
#
_symmetry.space_group_name_H-M   'P 1'
#
loop_
_entity.id
_entity.type
_entity.pdbx_description
1 polymer ?
#
loop_
_entity_poly.entity_id
_entity_poly.type
_entity_poly.pdbx_seq_one_letter_code
_entity_poly.pdbx_strand_id
1 'polypeptide(L)'
;PAFDMWRDYLGLAAVVAALPQESGDAGEEASASPSVPEATLASAGKSLCAFCKHNGEAKHVYSGHSLRDAGGRVQCPVLRSYICPQCGATQDRAHTKRFCPLTRRGYTSVYSRSARNSAGKRTAG
;
A
#
# COMPACT_ATOMS: atom_id res chain seq x y z
N PRO A 1 -21.54 -29.16 -3.13
CA PRO A 1 -20.21 -28.82 -2.55
C PRO A 1 -20.13 -27.29 -2.44
N ALA A 2 -19.70 -26.74 -1.30
CA ALA A 2 -19.51 -25.30 -1.17
C ALA A 2 -18.22 -24.90 -1.86
N PHE A 3 -18.29 -23.90 -2.75
CA PHE A 3 -17.11 -23.31 -3.39
C PHE A 3 -16.28 -22.61 -2.31
N ASP A 4 -15.04 -23.06 -2.13
CA ASP A 4 -14.13 -22.53 -1.13
C ASP A 4 -13.13 -21.63 -1.83
N MET A 5 -13.36 -20.32 -1.71
CA MET A 5 -12.62 -19.27 -2.40
C MET A 5 -11.10 -19.41 -2.26
N TRP A 6 -10.60 -19.94 -1.14
CA TRP A 6 -9.16 -19.99 -0.86
C TRP A 6 -8.51 -21.22 -1.50
N ARG A 7 -9.26 -22.31 -1.62
CA ARG A 7 -8.80 -23.54 -2.28
C ARG A 7 -8.91 -23.43 -3.80
N ASP A 8 -10.02 -22.89 -4.29
CA ASP A 8 -10.40 -22.97 -5.69
C ASP A 8 -9.90 -21.78 -6.53
N TYR A 9 -9.73 -20.58 -5.95
CA TYR A 9 -9.35 -19.38 -6.70
C TYR A 9 -7.84 -19.13 -6.75
N LEU A 10 -7.13 -19.44 -5.67
CA LEU A 10 -5.69 -19.16 -5.53
C LEU A 10 -4.82 -20.43 -5.61
N GLY A 11 -5.43 -21.61 -5.71
CA GLY A 11 -4.71 -22.87 -5.83
C GLY A 11 -3.80 -23.19 -4.64
N LEU A 12 -4.06 -22.62 -3.45
CA LEU A 12 -3.18 -22.78 -2.28
C LEU A 12 -2.95 -24.25 -1.89
N ALA A 13 -3.94 -25.12 -2.14
CA ALA A 13 -3.80 -26.56 -1.90
C ALA A 13 -2.68 -27.20 -2.73
N ALA A 14 -2.49 -26.76 -3.98
CA ALA A 14 -1.39 -27.24 -4.83
C ALA A 14 -0.04 -26.72 -4.34
N VAL A 15 0.02 -25.48 -3.85
CA VAL A 15 1.24 -24.89 -3.27
C VAL A 15 1.66 -25.63 -2.01
N VAL A 16 0.73 -25.89 -1.09
CA VAL A 16 1.01 -26.64 0.16
C VAL A 16 1.47 -28.07 -0.14
N ALA A 17 0.87 -28.74 -1.14
CA ALA A 17 1.30 -30.07 -1.56
C ALA A 17 2.68 -30.10 -2.24
N ALA A 18 3.13 -28.98 -2.80
CA ALA A 18 4.42 -28.85 -3.47
C ALA A 18 5.56 -28.42 -2.53
N LEU A 19 5.25 -28.07 -1.26
CA LEU A 19 6.29 -27.84 -0.27
C LEU A 19 6.90 -29.17 0.18
N PRO A 20 8.23 -29.34 0.10
CA PRO A 20 8.90 -30.50 0.66
C PRO A 20 8.60 -30.61 2.17
N GLN A 21 8.19 -31.79 2.63
CA GLN A 21 8.16 -32.11 4.05
C GLN A 21 9.61 -32.23 4.54
N GLU A 22 10.14 -31.15 5.11
CA GLU A 22 11.44 -31.18 5.76
C GLU A 22 11.29 -31.94 7.08
N SER A 23 11.67 -33.21 7.07
CA SER A 23 11.92 -33.98 8.29
C SER A 23 13.14 -33.40 8.97
N GLY A 24 12.99 -32.84 10.17
CA GLY A 24 14.08 -32.27 10.93
C GLY A 24 15.17 -33.28 11.28
N ASP A 25 16.44 -32.86 11.14
CA ASP A 25 17.52 -33.11 12.11
C ASP A 25 18.66 -32.10 11.88
N ALA A 26 19.48 -31.88 12.91
CA ALA A 26 20.38 -30.75 13.12
C ALA A 26 21.69 -30.80 12.30
N GLY A 27 22.29 -29.62 12.05
CA GLY A 27 23.73 -29.50 11.78
C GLY A 27 24.16 -28.53 10.67
N GLU A 28 24.48 -27.30 11.08
CA GLU A 28 25.74 -26.55 10.83
C GLU A 28 26.32 -26.29 9.40
N GLU A 29 26.55 -24.99 9.15
CA GLU A 29 27.59 -24.30 8.34
C GLU A 29 27.70 -24.51 6.81
N ALA A 30 27.42 -23.43 6.06
CA ALA A 30 28.42 -22.77 5.20
C ALA A 30 27.87 -21.50 4.51
N SER A 31 28.60 -20.39 4.69
CA SER A 31 28.91 -19.32 3.73
C SER A 31 27.91 -18.96 2.63
N ALA A 32 27.39 -17.73 2.67
CA ALA A 32 27.66 -16.72 1.63
C ALA A 32 26.97 -15.40 1.98
N SER A 33 27.74 -14.33 2.15
CA SER A 33 27.26 -12.96 2.25
C SER A 33 26.65 -12.51 0.92
N PRO A 34 25.42 -11.97 0.89
CA PRO A 34 24.98 -11.06 -0.15
C PRO A 34 25.16 -9.64 0.39
N SER A 35 26.16 -8.94 -0.15
CA SER A 35 26.29 -7.49 -0.05
C SER A 35 25.06 -6.84 -0.70
N VAL A 36 24.12 -6.41 0.12
CA VAL A 36 22.99 -5.58 -0.31
C VAL A 36 23.52 -4.19 -0.70
N PRO A 37 23.10 -3.60 -1.83
CA PRO A 37 23.41 -2.21 -2.09
C PRO A 37 22.70 -1.36 -1.05
N GLU A 38 23.53 -0.72 -0.25
CA GLU A 38 23.27 0.35 0.70
C GLU A 38 22.32 1.39 0.09
N ALA A 39 21.02 1.24 0.35
CA ALA A 39 20.05 2.29 0.13
C ALA A 39 20.23 3.30 1.27
N THR A 40 21.09 4.28 0.98
CA THR A 40 21.37 5.49 1.74
C THR A 40 20.23 5.89 2.67
N LEU A 41 20.52 5.79 3.97
CA LEU A 41 19.77 6.31 5.09
C LEU A 41 19.57 7.84 4.91
N ALA A 42 18.41 8.24 4.42
CA ALA A 42 17.98 9.63 4.49
C ALA A 42 17.43 9.92 5.89
N SER A 43 18.38 10.24 6.78
CA SER A 43 18.34 11.26 7.84
C SER A 43 17.05 11.44 8.64
N ALA A 44 17.16 10.98 9.88
CA ALA A 44 16.45 11.40 11.09
C ALA A 44 15.82 12.81 11.04
N GLY A 45 14.51 12.81 10.82
CA GLY A 45 13.58 13.85 11.21
C GLY A 45 12.25 13.13 11.48
N LYS A 46 11.46 13.58 12.45
CA LYS A 46 10.21 12.93 12.87
C LYS A 46 9.11 13.12 11.81
N SER A 47 9.34 12.64 10.60
CA SER A 47 8.43 12.74 9.47
C SER A 47 7.68 11.43 9.35
N LEU A 48 6.41 11.44 9.77
CA LEU A 48 5.50 10.31 9.60
C LEU A 48 4.73 10.47 8.29
N CYS A 49 4.82 9.48 7.40
CA CYS A 49 4.06 9.46 6.17
C CYS A 49 2.61 9.04 6.43
N ALA A 50 1.69 10.01 6.33
CA ALA A 50 0.26 9.74 6.47
C ALA A 50 -0.29 8.77 5.41
N PHE A 51 0.28 8.75 4.20
CA PHE A 51 -0.16 7.87 3.12
C PHE A 51 0.18 6.41 3.40
N CYS A 52 1.45 6.10 3.68
CA CYS A 52 1.88 4.76 4.07
C CYS A 52 1.17 4.29 5.34
N LYS A 53 0.98 5.19 6.32
CA LYS A 53 0.21 4.87 7.54
C LYS A 53 -1.24 4.50 7.23
N HIS A 54 -1.90 5.20 6.29
CA HIS A 54 -3.27 4.88 5.89
C HIS A 54 -3.36 3.52 5.16
N ASN A 55 -2.36 3.18 4.36
CA ASN A 55 -2.29 1.90 3.65
C ASN A 55 -1.97 0.71 4.56
N GLY A 56 -1.70 0.94 5.86
CA GLY A 56 -1.35 -0.12 6.80
C GLY A 56 0.09 -0.60 6.70
N GLU A 57 0.99 0.21 6.12
CA GLU A 57 2.41 -0.12 6.03
C GLU A 57 3.05 -0.27 7.42
N ALA A 58 4.12 -1.06 7.50
CA ALA A 58 4.84 -1.27 8.75
C ALA A 58 5.42 0.04 9.32
N LYS A 59 5.57 0.11 10.66
CA LYS A 59 6.03 1.32 11.36
C LYS A 59 7.32 1.89 10.79
N HIS A 60 8.30 1.04 10.55
CA HIS A 60 9.60 1.45 10.00
C HIS A 60 9.47 2.11 8.61
N VAL A 61 8.50 1.68 7.78
CA VAL A 61 8.26 2.23 6.44
C VAL A 61 7.68 3.64 6.53
N TYR A 62 6.57 3.81 7.26
CA TYR A 62 5.92 5.12 7.32
C TYR A 62 6.66 6.12 8.23
N SER A 63 7.51 5.68 9.17
CA SER A 63 8.30 6.59 10.00
C SER A 63 9.60 7.07 9.34
N GLY A 64 9.97 6.52 8.18
CA GLY A 64 11.20 6.87 7.49
C GLY A 64 11.11 8.07 6.55
N HIS A 65 9.92 8.65 6.31
CA HIS A 65 9.75 9.75 5.36
C HIS A 65 8.46 10.57 5.59
N SER A 66 8.42 11.80 5.08
CA SER A 66 7.19 12.62 5.04
C SER A 66 6.39 12.36 3.76
N LEU A 67 5.07 12.60 3.81
CA LEU A 67 4.25 12.54 2.59
C LEU A 67 4.63 13.64 1.59
N ARG A 68 4.81 14.87 2.08
CA ARG A 68 5.18 16.04 1.29
C ARG A 68 6.23 16.87 2.02
N ASP A 69 7.09 17.51 1.24
CA ASP A 69 8.09 18.50 1.69
C ASP A 69 7.44 19.89 1.88
N ALA A 70 8.17 20.83 2.49
CA ALA A 70 7.73 22.22 2.67
C ALA A 70 7.40 22.92 1.33
N GLY A 71 8.07 22.52 0.25
CA GLY A 71 7.78 22.98 -1.12
C GLY A 71 6.57 22.30 -1.79
N GLY A 72 5.79 21.49 -1.08
CA GLY A 72 4.59 20.83 -1.60
C GLY A 72 4.85 19.61 -2.51
N ARG A 73 6.11 19.27 -2.77
CA ARG A 73 6.55 18.09 -3.53
C ARG A 73 6.32 16.81 -2.75
N VAL A 74 5.91 15.75 -3.43
CA VAL A 74 5.71 14.42 -2.82
C VAL A 74 7.04 13.74 -2.55
N GLN A 75 7.29 13.35 -1.29
CA GLN A 75 8.50 12.64 -0.86
C GLN A 75 8.28 11.14 -0.65
N CYS A 76 7.02 10.72 -0.49
CA CYS A 76 6.69 9.31 -0.30
C CYS A 76 7.08 8.45 -1.51
N PRO A 77 8.02 7.49 -1.39
CA PRO A 77 8.50 6.70 -2.53
C PRO A 77 7.38 5.87 -3.18
N VAL A 78 6.46 5.34 -2.36
CA VAL A 78 5.29 4.59 -2.83
C VAL A 78 4.35 5.46 -3.66
N LEU A 79 4.09 6.70 -3.22
CA LEU A 79 3.26 7.60 -3.98
C LEU A 79 4.00 8.13 -5.22
N ARG A 80 5.31 8.35 -5.16
CA ARG A 80 6.12 8.84 -6.29
C ARG A 80 6.17 7.86 -7.46
N SER A 81 6.20 6.56 -7.21
CA SER A 81 6.17 5.54 -8.25
C SER A 81 4.78 5.38 -8.89
N TYR A 82 3.73 5.91 -8.24
CA TYR A 82 2.38 5.87 -8.77
C TYR A 82 2.21 6.88 -9.93
N ILE A 83 1.71 6.38 -11.05
CA ILE A 83 1.33 7.18 -12.21
C ILE A 83 -0.18 7.38 -12.18
N CYS A 84 -0.63 8.64 -12.12
CA CYS A 84 -2.06 8.92 -12.14
C CYS A 84 -2.67 8.46 -13.48
N PRO A 85 -3.66 7.55 -13.50
CA PRO A 85 -4.22 7.02 -14.75
C PRO A 85 -5.08 8.02 -15.52
N GLN A 86 -5.38 9.19 -14.94
CA GLN A 86 -6.19 10.23 -15.60
C GLN A 86 -5.35 11.34 -16.23
N CYS A 87 -4.24 11.72 -15.62
CA CYS A 87 -3.41 12.84 -16.08
C CYS A 87 -1.95 12.48 -16.33
N GLY A 88 -1.52 11.25 -16.00
CA GLY A 88 -0.14 10.79 -16.16
C GLY A 88 0.86 11.37 -15.15
N ALA A 89 0.44 12.20 -14.19
CA ALA A 89 1.36 12.79 -13.23
C ALA A 89 2.02 11.72 -12.33
N THR A 90 3.31 11.88 -12.07
CA THR A 90 4.16 10.97 -11.29
C THR A 90 5.21 11.78 -10.49
N GLN A 91 6.03 11.11 -9.68
CA GLN A 91 7.14 11.69 -8.91
C GLN A 91 6.68 12.87 -8.02
N ASP A 92 7.22 14.07 -8.20
CA ASP A 92 6.93 15.25 -7.37
C ASP A 92 5.46 15.67 -7.40
N ARG A 93 4.77 15.36 -8.50
CA ARG A 93 3.35 15.70 -8.75
C ARG A 93 2.42 14.50 -8.62
N ALA A 94 2.93 13.37 -8.12
CA ALA A 94 2.13 12.18 -7.95
C ALA A 94 0.94 12.41 -7.01
N HIS A 95 -0.17 11.76 -7.32
CA HIS A 95 -1.38 11.82 -6.53
C HIS A 95 -2.27 10.63 -6.86
N THR A 96 -3.15 10.26 -5.95
CA THR A 96 -4.18 9.26 -6.24
C THR A 96 -5.29 9.87 -7.09
N LYS A 97 -6.00 9.03 -7.86
CA LYS A 97 -7.10 9.42 -8.77
C LYS A 97 -8.07 10.46 -8.18
N ARG A 98 -8.40 10.33 -6.89
CA ARG A 98 -9.33 11.23 -6.18
C ARG A 98 -8.81 12.68 -6.11
N PHE A 99 -7.51 12.86 -5.98
CA PHE A 99 -6.87 14.18 -5.88
C PHE A 99 -6.34 14.67 -7.22
N CYS A 100 -6.74 14.02 -8.32
CA CYS A 100 -6.36 14.46 -9.66
C CYS A 100 -7.02 15.80 -10.00
N PRO A 101 -6.27 16.78 -10.53
CA PRO A 101 -6.83 18.06 -10.94
C PRO A 101 -7.86 17.93 -12.08
N LEU A 102 -7.78 16.84 -12.86
CA LEU A 102 -8.76 16.52 -13.90
C LEU A 102 -10.00 15.79 -13.36
N THR A 103 -9.98 15.32 -12.13
CA THR A 103 -11.17 14.76 -11.48
C THR A 103 -12.13 15.91 -11.15
N ARG A 104 -13.28 15.95 -11.82
CA ARG A 104 -14.34 16.94 -11.55
C ARG A 104 -14.66 16.96 -10.05
N ARG A 105 -14.85 18.16 -9.48
CA ARG A 105 -15.31 18.37 -8.10
C ARG A 105 -16.71 17.78 -7.93
N GLY A 106 -16.76 16.48 -7.67
CA GLY A 106 -17.97 15.66 -7.69
C GLY A 106 -17.69 14.16 -7.72
N TYR A 107 -16.44 13.73 -7.53
CA TYR A 107 -16.11 12.32 -7.34
C TYR A 107 -16.77 11.80 -6.07
N THR A 108 -17.96 11.24 -6.23
CA THR A 108 -18.63 10.46 -5.19
C THR A 108 -18.10 9.04 -5.31
N SER A 109 -17.57 8.51 -4.21
CA SER A 109 -17.30 7.08 -4.15
C SER A 109 -18.65 6.37 -4.16
N VAL A 110 -18.81 5.29 -4.93
CA VAL A 110 -20.01 4.44 -4.82
C VAL A 110 -20.17 3.88 -3.39
N TYR A 111 -19.09 3.87 -2.60
CA TYR A 111 -19.07 3.49 -1.19
C TYR A 111 -19.23 4.66 -0.22
N SER A 112 -19.36 5.91 -0.68
CA SER A 112 -19.81 6.97 0.21
C SER A 112 -21.27 6.72 0.51
N ARG A 113 -21.52 5.95 1.58
CA ARG A 113 -22.81 5.92 2.27
C ARG A 113 -23.16 7.38 2.52
N SER A 114 -24.02 7.93 1.66
CA SER A 114 -24.87 9.07 2.01
C SER A 114 -25.29 8.81 3.45
N ALA A 115 -25.01 9.72 4.39
CA ALA A 115 -25.35 9.52 5.79
C ALA A 115 -26.86 9.25 5.88
N ARG A 116 -27.21 7.98 5.93
CA ARG A 116 -28.57 7.51 6.13
C ARG A 116 -28.65 7.36 7.63
N ASN A 117 -29.68 7.94 8.23
CA ASN A 117 -30.06 7.54 9.58
C ASN A 117 -30.38 6.02 9.57
N SER A 118 -30.51 5.40 10.75
CA SER A 118 -30.78 3.96 10.89
C SER A 118 -32.08 3.49 10.20
N ALA A 119 -32.90 4.40 9.67
CA ALA A 119 -34.10 4.14 8.89
C ALA A 119 -33.92 4.32 7.36
N GLY A 120 -32.70 4.56 6.87
CA GLY A 120 -32.41 4.64 5.43
C GLY A 120 -32.80 5.96 4.75
N LYS A 121 -33.34 6.95 5.48
CA LYS A 121 -33.83 8.20 4.89
C LYS A 121 -32.67 9.16 4.62
N ARG A 122 -32.63 9.72 3.41
CA ARG A 122 -31.68 10.78 3.02
C ARG A 122 -32.11 12.06 3.73
N THR A 123 -31.32 12.59 4.64
CA THR A 123 -31.55 13.94 5.18
C THR A 123 -31.11 14.95 4.11
N ALA A 124 -32.06 15.72 3.60
CA ALA A 124 -31.76 16.95 2.88
C ALA A 124 -31.58 18.06 3.91
N GLY A 125 -30.53 18.86 3.79
CA GLY A 125 -30.23 20.00 4.65
C GLY A 125 -28.88 19.86 5.33
#